data_AF-A0A0E0HPF0-F1
#
_entry.id   AF-A0A0E0HPF0-F1
#
_cell.length_a   1.000
_cell.length_b   1.000
_cell.length_c   1.000
_cell.angle_alpha   90.00
_cell.angle_beta   90.00
_cell.angle_gamma   90.00
#
_symmetry.space_group_name_H-M   'P 1'
#
loop_
_entity.id
_entity.type
_entity.pdbx_description
1 polymer ?
#
loop_
_entity_poly.entity_id
_entity_poly.type
_entity_poly.pdbx_seq_one_letter_code
_entity_poly.pdbx_strand_id
1 'polypeptide(L)'
;MFVPVSLAIADEIRWVLEKCYSNPWLPLTGEKNRNTSGCATSMEDLVKLPSSLLRTRHVQAFSANMPVEAAAVSEESLRRYAITALHRIVPTGSSGDGESSEMVTCHDMTYPYVVFYCHMAGPATRAYMVVLVSEVSGSAEPATMEVVSVCHLDMTQWSPKHPFLQEQHAKPGDVEACHFLPKSSIVWVPSWSKENAVL
;
A
#
# COMPACT_ATOMS: atom_id res chain seq x y z
N MET A 1 28.79 -16.74 0.16
CA MET A 1 27.36 -17.02 0.43
C MET A 1 26.84 -15.79 1.15
N PHE A 2 26.01 -14.98 0.50
CA PHE A 2 25.44 -13.78 1.14
C PHE A 2 24.45 -14.22 2.22
N VAL A 3 24.36 -13.47 3.32
CA VAL A 3 23.34 -13.67 4.35
C VAL A 3 21.95 -13.53 3.69
N PRO A 4 20.92 -14.30 4.06
CA PRO A 4 19.60 -14.25 3.41
C PRO A 4 19.01 -12.84 3.27
N VAL A 5 19.24 -11.97 4.26
CA VAL A 5 18.82 -10.55 4.23
C VAL A 5 19.51 -9.76 3.11
N SER A 6 20.80 -10.00 2.87
CA SER A 6 21.54 -9.33 1.80
C SER A 6 21.08 -9.75 0.41
N LEU A 7 20.60 -10.99 0.24
CA LEU A 7 20.01 -11.46 -1.02
C LEU A 7 18.66 -10.79 -1.28
N ALA A 8 17.78 -10.72 -0.27
CA ALA A 8 16.48 -10.04 -0.40
C ALA A 8 16.64 -8.56 -0.80
N ILE A 9 17.57 -7.85 -0.15
CA ILE A 9 17.90 -6.46 -0.50
C ILE A 9 18.41 -6.35 -1.94
N ALA A 10 19.32 -7.24 -2.36
CA ALA A 10 19.86 -7.21 -3.72
C ALA A 10 18.78 -7.51 -4.77
N ASP A 11 17.87 -8.43 -4.48
CA ASP A 11 16.75 -8.77 -5.35
C ASP A 11 15.76 -7.60 -5.49
N GLU A 12 15.49 -6.87 -4.40
CA GLU A 12 14.64 -5.69 -4.42
C GLU A 12 15.27 -4.52 -5.18
N ILE A 13 16.57 -4.25 -4.97
CA ILE A 13 17.32 -3.24 -5.74
C ILE A 13 17.27 -3.56 -7.24
N ARG A 14 17.50 -4.82 -7.61
CA ARG A 14 17.41 -5.27 -9.01
C ARG A 14 16.00 -5.04 -9.56
N TRP A 15 14.97 -5.37 -8.79
CA TRP A 15 13.58 -5.16 -9.19
C TRP A 15 13.29 -3.67 -9.45
N VAL A 16 13.77 -2.77 -8.60
CA VAL A 16 13.63 -1.32 -8.79
C VAL A 16 14.32 -0.86 -10.08
N LEU A 17 15.54 -1.34 -10.35
CA LEU A 17 16.27 -1.04 -11.59
C LEU A 17 15.52 -1.51 -12.83
N GLU A 18 14.94 -2.71 -12.79
CA GLU A 18 14.17 -3.27 -13.90
C GLU A 18 12.87 -2.48 -14.15
N LYS A 19 12.12 -2.18 -13.09
CA LYS A 19 10.81 -1.55 -13.18
C LYS A 19 10.83 -0.05 -13.38
N CYS A 20 11.75 0.67 -12.73
CA CYS A 20 11.77 2.13 -12.78
C CYS A 20 12.71 2.69 -13.85
N TYR A 21 13.79 1.98 -14.18
CA TYR A 21 14.85 2.53 -15.03
C TYR A 21 15.01 1.80 -16.36
N SER A 22 14.88 0.47 -16.38
CA SER A 22 15.06 -0.32 -17.61
C SER A 22 13.79 -0.43 -18.43
N ASN A 23 12.63 -0.58 -17.78
CA ASN A 23 11.36 -0.81 -18.47
C ASN A 23 10.16 -0.21 -17.70
N PRO A 24 10.02 1.14 -17.68
CA PRO A 24 8.98 1.87 -16.92
C PRO A 24 7.55 1.45 -17.22
N TRP A 25 7.34 0.78 -18.36
CA TRP A 25 6.03 0.38 -18.89
C TRP A 25 5.78 -1.12 -18.78
N LEU A 26 6.68 -1.89 -18.16
CA LEU A 26 6.51 -3.33 -18.00
C LEU A 26 5.52 -3.59 -16.85
N PRO A 27 4.31 -4.09 -17.13
CA PRO A 27 3.31 -4.26 -16.09
C PRO A 27 3.80 -5.18 -14.97
N LEU A 28 3.25 -5.02 -13.76
CA LEU A 28 3.39 -6.08 -12.76
C LEU A 28 2.82 -7.38 -13.33
N THR A 29 3.34 -8.50 -12.87
CA THR A 29 2.79 -9.82 -13.19
C THR A 29 1.34 -9.91 -12.70
N GLY A 30 0.38 -9.57 -13.56
CA GLY A 30 -1.06 -9.48 -13.26
C GLY A 30 -1.74 -8.18 -13.72
N GLU A 31 -1.00 -7.10 -13.98
CA GLU A 31 -1.56 -5.89 -14.57
C GLU A 31 -1.50 -6.00 -16.11
N LYS A 32 -2.64 -6.03 -16.80
CA LYS A 32 -2.67 -6.09 -18.28
C LYS A 32 -2.62 -4.71 -18.95
N ASN A 33 -2.66 -3.62 -18.18
CA ASN A 33 -2.88 -2.27 -18.68
C ASN A 33 -1.59 -1.43 -18.58
N ARG A 34 -1.13 -0.90 -19.71
CA ARG A 34 0.17 -0.23 -19.86
C ARG A 34 0.30 1.13 -19.13
N ASN A 35 -0.65 1.53 -18.28
CA ASN A 35 -0.73 2.87 -17.66
C ASN A 35 -1.30 2.85 -16.22
N THR A 36 -1.14 1.76 -15.48
CA THR A 36 -1.67 1.66 -14.10
C THR A 36 -0.61 1.81 -13.01
N SER A 37 0.66 1.93 -13.37
CA SER A 37 1.75 2.05 -12.41
C SER A 37 2.91 2.90 -12.93
N GLY A 38 3.82 3.29 -12.03
CA GLY A 38 5.00 4.10 -12.33
C GLY A 38 5.86 4.33 -11.08
N CYS A 39 6.99 5.02 -11.24
CA CYS A 39 7.89 5.34 -10.12
C CYS A 39 7.97 6.84 -9.88
N ALA A 40 7.98 7.24 -8.61
CA ALA A 40 8.22 8.60 -8.15
C ALA A 40 9.58 8.66 -7.44
N THR A 41 10.47 9.51 -7.93
CA THR A 41 11.84 9.68 -7.40
C THR A 41 12.04 11.04 -6.73
N SER A 42 10.97 11.83 -6.63
CA SER A 42 10.91 13.13 -5.99
C SER A 42 9.59 13.29 -5.24
N MET A 43 9.54 14.24 -4.32
CA MET A 43 8.32 14.52 -3.55
C MET A 43 7.23 15.14 -4.45
N GLU A 44 7.63 15.87 -5.49
CA GLU A 44 6.72 16.37 -6.52
C GLU A 44 6.11 15.24 -7.34
N ASP A 45 6.91 14.26 -7.75
CA ASP A 45 6.42 13.11 -8.53
C ASP A 45 5.52 12.20 -7.69
N LEU A 46 5.76 12.13 -6.38
CA LEU A 46 4.94 11.38 -5.44
C LEU A 46 3.51 11.93 -5.32
N VAL A 47 3.27 13.17 -5.75
CA VAL A 47 1.93 13.77 -5.87
C VAL A 47 1.43 13.74 -7.32
N LYS A 48 2.28 14.09 -8.29
CA LYS A 48 1.91 14.18 -9.71
C LYS A 48 1.51 12.84 -10.28
N LEU A 49 2.22 11.77 -9.95
CA LEU A 49 1.95 10.44 -10.49
C LEU A 49 0.60 9.89 -10.01
N PRO A 50 0.27 9.85 -8.70
CA PRO A 50 -1.07 9.47 -8.25
C PRO A 50 -2.19 10.35 -8.82
N SER A 51 -1.97 11.67 -8.90
CA SER A 51 -2.92 12.60 -9.53
C SER A 51 -3.20 12.25 -11.00
N SER A 52 -2.15 11.88 -11.74
CA SER A 52 -2.26 11.44 -13.13
C SER A 52 -3.00 10.10 -13.27
N LEU A 53 -2.68 9.13 -12.42
CA LEU A 53 -3.30 7.80 -12.41
C LEU A 53 -4.80 7.87 -12.05
N LEU A 54 -5.14 8.69 -11.04
CA LEU A 54 -6.52 8.96 -10.60
C LEU A 54 -7.26 9.98 -11.47
N ARG A 55 -6.58 10.57 -12.46
CA ARG A 55 -7.14 11.56 -13.40
C ARG A 55 -7.81 12.75 -12.70
N THR A 56 -7.26 13.19 -11.59
CA THR A 56 -7.75 14.33 -10.80
C THR A 56 -6.59 15.12 -10.21
N ARG A 57 -6.82 16.41 -9.95
CA ARG A 57 -5.86 17.28 -9.23
C ARG A 57 -6.12 17.30 -7.73
N HIS A 58 -7.28 16.80 -7.31
CA HIS A 58 -7.71 16.80 -5.92
C HIS A 58 -7.56 15.39 -5.39
N VAL A 59 -6.51 15.19 -4.60
CA VAL A 59 -6.16 13.91 -4.01
C VAL A 59 -5.94 14.08 -2.51
N GLN A 60 -6.15 13.00 -1.78
CA GLN A 60 -5.88 12.91 -0.34
C GLN A 60 -4.97 11.72 -0.09
N ALA A 61 -3.95 11.92 0.75
CA ALA A 61 -2.97 10.91 1.12
C ALA A 61 -3.26 10.33 2.52
N PHE A 62 -2.99 9.04 2.67
CA PHE A 62 -3.07 8.30 3.93
C PHE A 62 -1.82 7.44 4.07
N SER A 63 -1.15 7.52 5.22
CA SER A 63 0.03 6.71 5.56
C SER A 63 -0.07 6.25 7.00
N ALA A 64 0.72 5.24 7.37
CA ALA A 64 0.77 4.79 8.75
C ALA A 64 1.44 5.85 9.63
N ASN A 65 0.89 6.08 10.82
CA ASN A 65 1.49 6.88 11.87
C ASN A 65 1.97 5.94 12.99
N MET A 66 3.18 5.41 12.79
CA MET A 66 3.84 4.52 13.75
C MET A 66 4.99 5.24 14.46
N PRO A 67 5.21 4.97 15.77
CA PRO A 67 6.38 5.49 16.49
C PRO A 67 7.69 5.20 15.75
N VAL A 68 8.66 6.11 15.88
CA VAL A 68 9.99 6.00 15.24
C VAL A 68 10.98 5.24 16.13
N GLU A 69 10.55 4.77 17.31
CA GLU A 69 11.43 4.10 18.26
C GLU A 69 12.18 2.96 17.56
N ALA A 70 13.49 3.17 17.51
CA ALA A 70 14.41 2.40 16.71
C ALA A 70 14.16 0.92 16.98
N ALA A 71 14.24 0.12 15.93
CA ALA A 71 14.41 -1.32 16.00
C ALA A 71 15.73 -1.66 16.72
N ALA A 72 15.83 -1.35 18.01
CA ALA A 72 16.47 -2.24 18.94
C ALA A 72 15.49 -3.39 19.06
N VAL A 73 15.74 -4.45 18.29
CA VAL A 73 15.05 -5.73 18.44
C VAL A 73 15.46 -6.27 19.81
N SER A 74 14.84 -5.77 20.88
CA SER A 74 14.76 -6.48 22.15
C SER A 74 13.57 -7.45 22.06
N GLU A 75 13.57 -8.49 22.89
CA GLU A 75 12.47 -9.45 23.04
C GLU A 75 11.10 -8.77 23.31
N GLU A 76 11.06 -7.48 23.65
CA GLU A 76 9.86 -6.66 23.82
C GLU A 76 9.23 -6.18 22.50
N SER A 77 9.84 -6.50 21.35
CA SER A 77 9.36 -6.11 20.00
C SER A 77 8.23 -7.00 19.44
N LEU A 78 7.93 -8.13 20.09
CA LEU A 78 6.77 -8.98 19.77
C LEU A 78 5.57 -8.67 20.68
N ARG A 79 5.18 -7.39 20.76
CA ARG A 79 3.92 -7.04 21.43
C ARG A 79 2.76 -7.54 20.60
N ARG A 80 1.79 -8.19 21.25
CA ARG A 80 0.48 -8.40 20.64
C ARG A 80 -0.21 -7.05 20.54
N TYR A 81 -0.94 -6.83 19.45
CA TYR A 81 -1.72 -5.63 19.25
C TYR A 81 -3.17 -6.05 18.99
N ALA A 82 -4.10 -5.37 19.65
CA ALA A 82 -5.51 -5.51 19.38
C ALA A 82 -5.94 -4.46 18.34
N ILE A 83 -6.77 -4.87 17.38
CA ILE A 83 -7.48 -3.95 16.48
C ILE A 83 -8.65 -3.36 17.28
N THR A 84 -8.61 -2.05 17.52
CA THR A 84 -9.65 -1.37 18.32
C THR A 84 -10.61 -0.56 17.45
N ALA A 85 -10.18 -0.13 16.27
CA ALA A 85 -11.03 0.55 15.30
C ALA A 85 -10.58 0.25 13.85
N LEU A 86 -11.55 0.29 12.95
CA LEU A 86 -11.36 0.12 11.50
C LEU A 86 -12.22 1.16 10.78
N HIS A 87 -11.57 2.04 10.01
CA HIS A 87 -12.23 3.08 9.23
C HIS A 87 -11.92 2.88 7.75
N ARG A 88 -12.94 2.68 6.92
CA ARG A 88 -12.76 2.58 5.47
C ARG A 88 -12.28 3.93 4.92
N ILE A 89 -11.20 3.90 4.17
CA ILE A 89 -10.73 5.06 3.41
C ILE A 89 -11.61 5.16 2.16
N VAL A 90 -12.37 6.24 2.07
CA VAL A 90 -13.25 6.53 0.94
C VAL A 90 -12.93 7.91 0.37
N PRO A 91 -13.13 8.14 -0.93
CA PRO A 91 -13.00 9.45 -1.54
C PRO A 91 -13.89 10.45 -0.81
N THR A 92 -13.33 11.60 -0.43
CA THR A 92 -14.11 12.68 0.18
C THR A 92 -15.21 13.11 -0.80
N GLY A 93 -16.45 13.18 -0.33
CA GLY A 93 -17.62 13.50 -1.16
C GLY A 93 -18.35 12.30 -1.78
N SER A 94 -17.82 11.08 -1.65
CA SER A 94 -18.52 9.84 -2.03
C SER A 94 -19.54 9.41 -0.97
N SER A 95 -20.61 8.72 -1.38
CA SER A 95 -21.60 8.13 -0.45
C SER A 95 -21.04 6.98 0.38
N GLY A 96 -19.84 6.48 0.05
CA GLY A 96 -19.22 5.36 0.76
C GLY A 96 -19.85 4.00 0.47
N ASP A 97 -20.99 3.95 -0.24
CA ASP A 97 -21.71 2.73 -0.62
C ASP A 97 -21.15 2.08 -1.91
N GLY A 98 -20.23 2.75 -2.59
CA GLY A 98 -19.55 2.24 -3.77
C GLY A 98 -18.71 1.01 -3.45
N GLU A 99 -18.94 -0.07 -4.19
CA GLU A 99 -18.28 -1.38 -4.07
C GLU A 99 -16.76 -1.31 -4.26
N SER A 100 -16.32 -0.28 -4.99
CA SER A 100 -15.01 -0.07 -5.58
C SER A 100 -14.60 1.41 -5.40
N SER A 101 -13.37 1.67 -4.95
CA SER A 101 -12.80 3.02 -4.95
C SER A 101 -11.51 3.00 -5.75
N GLU A 102 -11.43 3.83 -6.78
CA GLU A 102 -10.15 4.10 -7.44
C GLU A 102 -9.17 4.67 -6.40
N MET A 103 -8.04 3.99 -6.24
CA MET A 103 -6.96 4.39 -5.35
C MET A 103 -5.62 3.99 -5.94
N VAL A 104 -4.60 4.77 -5.60
CA VAL A 104 -3.20 4.51 -5.94
C VAL A 104 -2.44 4.23 -4.67
N THR A 105 -1.72 3.12 -4.64
CA THR A 105 -0.79 2.80 -3.54
C THR A 105 0.63 3.06 -4.02
N CYS A 106 1.40 3.82 -3.24
CA CYS A 106 2.82 4.06 -3.46
C CYS A 106 3.62 3.38 -2.35
N HIS A 107 4.54 2.50 -2.73
CA HIS A 107 5.41 1.76 -1.83
C HIS A 107 6.81 2.36 -1.85
N ASP A 108 7.38 2.60 -0.68
CA ASP A 108 8.81 2.89 -0.53
C ASP A 108 9.62 1.64 -0.85
N MET A 109 10.57 1.76 -1.78
CA MET A 109 11.39 0.65 -2.22
C MET A 109 12.74 0.67 -1.52
N THR A 110 13.29 -0.51 -1.21
CA THR A 110 14.66 -0.66 -0.75
C THR A 110 15.62 -0.32 -1.90
N TYR A 111 16.07 0.93 -1.95
CA TYR A 111 17.01 1.43 -2.97
C TYR A 111 17.92 2.51 -2.36
N PRO A 112 19.18 2.70 -2.85
CA PRO A 112 20.11 3.69 -2.27
C PRO A 112 19.63 5.14 -2.31
N TYR A 113 18.61 5.44 -3.11
CA TYR A 113 17.96 6.74 -3.22
C TYR A 113 16.45 6.57 -3.05
N VAL A 114 15.75 7.64 -2.69
CA VAL A 114 14.29 7.61 -2.52
C VAL A 114 13.62 7.26 -3.85
N VAL A 115 12.94 6.11 -3.86
CA VAL A 115 12.10 5.67 -4.97
C VAL A 115 10.83 5.11 -4.39
N PHE A 116 9.71 5.65 -4.82
CA PHE A 116 8.40 5.09 -4.58
C PHE A 116 7.89 4.41 -5.84
N TYR A 117 7.45 3.15 -5.72
CA TYR A 117 6.72 2.48 -6.77
C TYR A 117 5.21 2.65 -6.52
N CYS A 118 4.53 3.35 -7.42
CA CYS A 118 3.11 3.62 -7.34
C CYS A 118 2.33 2.77 -8.33
N HIS A 119 1.21 2.20 -7.91
CA HIS A 119 0.30 1.48 -8.80
C HIS A 119 -1.16 1.64 -8.39
N MET A 120 -2.06 1.52 -9.36
CA MET A 120 -3.50 1.42 -9.13
C MET A 120 -3.76 0.10 -8.42
N ALA A 121 -4.56 0.14 -7.36
CA ALA A 121 -4.86 -1.06 -6.60
C ALA A 121 -5.88 -1.98 -7.30
N GLY A 122 -6.47 -1.54 -8.41
CA GLY A 122 -7.53 -2.27 -9.15
C GLY A 122 -8.94 -1.98 -8.61
N PRO A 123 -10.00 -2.33 -9.37
CA PRO A 123 -11.37 -1.92 -9.04
C PRO A 123 -11.90 -2.54 -7.74
N ALA A 124 -11.53 -3.78 -7.42
CA ALA A 124 -12.02 -4.45 -6.20
C ALA A 124 -11.00 -4.37 -5.06
N THR A 125 -10.48 -3.17 -4.79
CA THR A 125 -9.56 -2.97 -3.66
C THR A 125 -10.14 -1.97 -2.67
N ARG A 126 -9.97 -2.27 -1.39
CA ARG A 126 -10.37 -1.41 -0.28
C ARG A 126 -9.18 -1.11 0.60
N ALA A 127 -9.09 0.13 1.07
CA ALA A 127 -8.10 0.54 2.06
C ALA A 127 -8.82 0.94 3.35
N TYR A 128 -8.15 0.71 4.47
CA TYR A 128 -8.66 1.01 5.80
C TYR A 128 -7.58 1.67 6.63
N MET A 129 -7.97 2.69 7.39
CA MET A 129 -7.21 3.14 8.55
C MET A 129 -7.56 2.22 9.72
N VAL A 130 -6.56 1.61 10.33
CA VAL A 130 -6.70 0.62 11.40
C VAL A 130 -6.00 1.17 12.64
N VAL A 131 -6.71 1.20 13.76
CA VAL A 131 -6.13 1.60 15.04
C VAL A 131 -5.69 0.35 15.80
N LEU A 132 -4.38 0.24 16.01
CA LEU A 132 -3.74 -0.84 16.75
C LEU A 132 -3.32 -0.34 18.13
N VAL A 133 -3.67 -1.10 19.16
CA VAL A 133 -3.32 -0.79 20.56
C VAL A 133 -2.52 -1.96 21.12
N SER A 134 -1.34 -1.69 21.68
CA SER A 134 -0.48 -2.74 22.24
C SER A 134 -1.17 -3.39 23.44
N GLU A 135 -1.23 -4.71 23.44
CA GLU A 135 -1.61 -5.50 24.61
C GLU A 135 -0.45 -5.44 25.61
N VAL A 136 -0.49 -4.47 26.53
CA VAL A 136 0.52 -4.35 27.59
C VAL A 136 0.17 -5.32 28.72
N SER A 137 1.17 -6.08 29.19
CA SER A 137 1.15 -6.68 30.52
C SER A 137 1.85 -5.72 31.50
N GLY A 138 1.13 -5.26 32.54
CA GLY A 138 1.67 -4.37 33.57
C GLY A 138 1.07 -2.96 33.57
N SER A 139 1.75 -2.01 34.23
CA SER A 139 1.24 -0.67 34.53
C SER A 139 1.63 0.43 33.53
N ALA A 140 2.11 0.06 32.34
CA ALA A 140 2.42 1.03 31.30
C ALA A 140 1.19 1.32 30.45
N GLU A 141 1.01 2.59 30.06
CA GLU A 141 -0.03 2.98 29.11
C GLU A 141 0.17 2.26 27.77
N PRO A 142 -0.90 1.74 27.15
CA PRO A 142 -0.80 1.00 25.91
C PRO A 142 -0.45 1.94 24.74
N ALA A 143 0.59 1.57 23.99
CA ALA A 143 0.98 2.29 22.79
C ALA A 143 -0.11 2.13 21.73
N THR A 144 -0.55 3.25 21.14
CA THR A 144 -1.54 3.28 20.07
C THR A 144 -0.89 3.73 18.78
N MET A 145 -1.18 3.07 17.67
CA MET A 145 -0.70 3.45 16.34
C MET A 145 -1.80 3.32 15.29
N GLU A 146 -1.75 4.19 14.30
CA GLU A 146 -2.61 4.12 13.12
C GLU A 146 -1.83 3.50 11.98
N VAL A 147 -2.36 2.43 11.40
CA VAL A 147 -1.75 1.75 10.26
C VAL A 147 -2.74 1.66 9.11
N VAL A 148 -2.22 1.60 7.89
CA VAL A 148 -3.07 1.42 6.71
C VAL A 148 -3.07 -0.05 6.32
N SER A 149 -4.26 -0.62 6.10
CA SER A 149 -4.41 -1.94 5.50
C SER A 149 -5.09 -1.83 4.14
N VAL A 150 -4.61 -2.63 3.19
CA VAL A 150 -5.18 -2.78 1.85
C VAL A 150 -5.69 -4.21 1.70
N CYS A 151 -6.90 -4.35 1.19
CA CYS A 151 -7.56 -5.61 0.88
C CYS A 151 -7.92 -5.68 -0.60
N HIS A 152 -7.39 -6.68 -1.30
CA HIS A 152 -7.73 -7.06 -2.67
C HIS A 152 -8.86 -8.10 -2.62
N LEU A 153 -10.06 -7.68 -3.01
CA LEU A 153 -11.29 -8.47 -2.98
C LEU A 153 -11.54 -9.24 -4.28
N ASP A 154 -10.91 -8.83 -5.38
CA ASP A 154 -10.88 -9.57 -6.63
C ASP A 154 -9.43 -9.72 -7.10
N MET A 155 -8.95 -10.97 -7.07
CA MET A 155 -7.62 -11.34 -7.53
C MET A 155 -7.64 -12.20 -8.79
N THR A 156 -8.75 -12.24 -9.53
CA THR A 156 -8.88 -13.02 -10.78
C THR A 156 -7.82 -12.68 -11.83
N GLN A 157 -7.31 -11.45 -11.81
CA GLN A 157 -6.26 -10.98 -12.73
C GLN A 157 -4.83 -11.22 -12.23
N TRP A 158 -4.65 -11.67 -10.98
CA TRP A 158 -3.32 -11.94 -10.44
C TRP A 158 -2.65 -13.09 -11.17
N SER A 159 -1.33 -13.05 -11.28
CA SER A 159 -0.56 -14.17 -11.81
C SER A 159 -0.77 -15.40 -10.93
N PRO A 160 -1.03 -16.60 -11.47
CA PRO A 160 -1.04 -17.84 -10.69
C PRO A 160 0.30 -18.14 -9.98
N LYS A 161 1.38 -17.47 -10.41
CA LYS A 161 2.71 -17.54 -9.78
C LYS A 161 2.92 -16.47 -8.70
N HIS A 162 1.90 -15.69 -8.36
CA HIS A 162 2.00 -14.68 -7.31
C HIS A 162 2.31 -15.38 -5.98
N PRO A 163 3.34 -14.96 -5.21
CA PRO A 163 3.77 -15.67 -4.00
C PRO A 163 2.64 -15.94 -3.00
N PHE A 164 1.79 -14.95 -2.74
CA PHE A 164 0.60 -15.12 -1.89
C PHE A 164 -0.31 -16.28 -2.33
N LEU A 165 -0.62 -16.39 -3.63
CA LEU A 165 -1.49 -17.45 -4.14
C LEU A 165 -0.82 -18.83 -4.04
N GLN A 166 0.50 -18.90 -4.23
CA GLN A 166 1.25 -20.16 -4.07
C GLN A 166 1.26 -20.65 -2.62
N GLU A 167 1.48 -19.74 -1.68
CA GLU A 167 1.48 -20.04 -0.24
C GLU A 167 0.09 -20.45 0.25
N GLN A 168 -0.97 -19.78 -0.22
CA GLN A 168 -2.35 -20.13 0.11
C GLN A 168 -2.88 -21.34 -0.69
N HIS A 169 -2.07 -21.92 -1.58
CA HIS A 169 -2.49 -22.98 -2.50
C HIS A 169 -3.79 -22.63 -3.27
N ALA A 170 -3.97 -21.35 -3.61
CA ALA A 170 -5.17 -20.80 -4.21
C ALA A 170 -4.93 -20.42 -5.68
N LYS A 171 -6.01 -20.37 -6.47
CA LYS A 171 -5.97 -19.83 -7.84
C LYS A 171 -6.42 -18.36 -7.85
N PRO A 172 -6.10 -17.60 -8.90
CA PRO A 172 -6.64 -16.26 -9.09
C PRO A 172 -8.17 -16.26 -8.96
N GLY A 173 -8.70 -15.48 -8.02
CA GLY A 173 -10.13 -15.35 -7.75
C GLY A 173 -10.71 -16.31 -6.69
N ASP A 174 -9.94 -17.27 -6.17
CA ASP A 174 -10.43 -18.20 -5.14
C ASP A 174 -10.50 -17.57 -3.75
N VAL A 175 -9.68 -16.54 -3.50
CA VAL A 175 -9.49 -15.93 -2.18
C VAL A 175 -9.35 -14.42 -2.30
N GLU A 176 -9.58 -13.73 -1.18
CA GLU A 176 -9.25 -12.31 -0.98
C GLU A 176 -7.91 -12.20 -0.23
N ALA A 177 -7.18 -11.11 -0.40
CA ALA A 177 -5.92 -10.87 0.29
C ALA A 177 -5.90 -9.51 0.97
N CYS A 178 -5.64 -9.47 2.27
CA CYS A 178 -5.41 -8.24 3.01
C CYS A 178 -3.98 -8.20 3.55
N HIS A 179 -3.36 -7.02 3.54
CA HIS A 179 -2.08 -6.80 4.19
C HIS A 179 -1.99 -5.39 4.78
N PHE A 180 -1.12 -5.21 5.76
CA PHE A 180 -0.73 -3.89 6.23
C PHE A 180 0.31 -3.29 5.28
N LEU A 181 0.26 -1.97 5.13
CA LEU A 181 1.28 -1.24 4.40
C LEU A 181 2.48 -0.94 5.32
N PRO A 182 3.71 -1.00 4.78
CA PRO A 182 4.90 -0.50 5.46
C PRO A 182 4.74 0.97 5.86
N LYS A 183 5.53 1.40 6.85
CA LYS A 183 5.42 2.73 7.45
C LYS A 183 5.41 3.87 6.43
N SER A 184 6.29 3.81 5.44
CA SER A 184 6.47 4.89 4.48
C SER A 184 5.59 4.77 3.25
N SER A 185 4.82 3.69 3.11
CA SER A 185 3.88 3.52 2.02
C SER A 185 2.66 4.45 2.16
N ILE A 186 2.11 4.89 1.04
CA ILE A 186 1.05 5.91 0.97
C ILE A 186 -0.10 5.42 0.09
N VAL A 187 -1.33 5.58 0.57
CA VAL A 187 -2.56 5.43 -0.23
C VAL A 187 -3.06 6.81 -0.64
N TRP A 188 -3.33 6.98 -1.93
CA TRP A 188 -3.93 8.16 -2.52
C TRP A 188 -5.34 7.85 -3.00
N VAL A 189 -6.29 8.69 -2.63
CA VAL A 189 -7.67 8.64 -3.12
C VAL A 189 -8.09 9.99 -3.70
N PRO A 190 -9.03 10.02 -4.66
CA PRO A 190 -9.64 11.27 -5.09
C PRO A 190 -10.31 12.00 -3.92
N SER A 191 -10.22 13.33 -3.90
CA SER A 191 -11.03 14.17 -3.02
C SER A 191 -11.92 15.06 -3.87
N TRP A 192 -13.24 14.91 -3.75
CA TRP A 192 -14.19 15.75 -4.48
C TRP A 192 -14.80 16.76 -3.52
N SER A 193 -14.72 18.05 -3.84
CA SER A 193 -15.55 19.04 -3.16
C SER A 193 -16.99 18.88 -3.63
N LYS A 194 -17.97 18.98 -2.72
CA LYS A 194 -19.41 18.99 -3.06
C LYS A 194 -19.84 20.24 -3.86
N GLU A 195 -18.92 21.13 -4.21
CA GLU A 195 -19.23 22.43 -4.83
C GLU A 195 -19.51 22.37 -6.34
N ASN A 196 -19.25 21.24 -7.01
CA ASN A 196 -19.48 21.10 -8.46
C ASN A 196 -20.61 20.14 -8.85
N ALA A 197 -21.54 19.83 -7.94
CA ALA A 197 -22.72 19.01 -8.22
C ALA A 197 -23.95 19.85 -8.64
N VAL A 198 -23.73 20.96 -9.35
CA VAL A 198 -24.81 21.71 -10.01
C VAL A 198 -24.33 22.11 -11.41
N LEU A 199 -24.80 21.37 -12.40
CA LEU A 199 -25.07 21.87 -13.75
C LEU A 199 -26.50 21.48 -14.10
#